data_AF-A0A2S1YP37-F1
#
_entry.id   AF-A0A2S1YP37-F1
#
_cell.length_a   1.000
_cell.length_b   1.000
_cell.length_c   1.000
_cell.angle_alpha   90.00
_cell.angle_beta   90.00
_cell.angle_gamma   90.00
#
_symmetry.space_group_name_H-M   'P 1'
#
loop_
_entity.id
_entity.type
_entity.pdbx_description
1 polymer ?
#
loop_
_entity_poly.entity_id
_entity_poly.type
_entity_poly.pdbx_seq_one_letter_code
_entity_poly.pdbx_strand_id
1 'polypeptide(L)'
;MSQEELLVLIRKKDERAFTHLYDMYSKSLFSVINVLVKNREEAEDVLQEVFVKIWKNIDSYSESKGRFYTWILNIARNTSIDKLRSKNFNNTQKNLSSDNFVNLLDDSNKLANKLDAIGIQEFVKKLKPKCIEIIDLLFFKGYTQQEASEELAIPLGTVKTQNRNCINDLRNYLKI
;
A
#
# COMPACT_ATOMS: atom_id res chain seq x y z
N MET A 1 0.32 26.58 4.06
CA MET A 1 0.78 25.87 5.26
C MET A 1 1.77 24.81 4.80
N SER A 2 2.97 24.77 5.37
CA SER A 2 3.95 23.73 5.06
C SER A 2 3.55 22.40 5.73
N GLN A 3 4.14 21.28 5.28
CA GLN A 3 3.89 19.98 5.91
C GLN A 3 4.35 19.98 7.39
N GLU A 4 5.46 20.63 7.71
CA GLU A 4 5.99 20.73 9.07
C GLU A 4 5.03 21.47 10.00
N GLU A 5 4.54 22.63 9.56
CA GLU A 5 3.53 23.41 10.30
C GLU A 5 2.26 22.59 10.54
N LEU A 6 1.79 21.89 9.51
CA LEU A 6 0.60 21.04 9.56
C LEU A 6 0.76 19.93 10.62
N LEU A 7 1.91 19.24 10.64
CA LEU A 7 2.18 18.16 11.58
C LEU A 7 2.25 18.64 13.04
N VAL A 8 2.82 19.82 13.28
CA VAL A 8 2.82 20.42 14.63
C VAL A 8 1.39 20.67 15.11
N LEU A 9 0.52 21.19 14.25
CA LEU A 9 -0.89 21.46 14.59
C LEU A 9 -1.69 20.18 14.79
N ILE A 10 -1.52 19.17 13.92
CA ILE A 10 -2.23 17.88 14.06
C ILE A 10 -1.83 17.17 15.36
N ARG A 11 -0.56 17.22 15.77
CA ARG A 11 -0.12 16.67 17.07
C ARG A 11 -0.82 17.36 18.25
N LYS A 12 -1.10 18.66 18.13
CA LYS A 12 -1.91 19.42 19.09
C LYS A 12 -3.42 19.19 18.97
N LYS A 13 -3.84 18.23 18.13
CA LYS A 13 -5.24 17.90 17.85
C LYS A 13 -6.03 19.09 17.30
N ASP A 14 -5.41 19.91 16.45
CA ASP A 14 -6.13 20.94 15.69
C ASP A 14 -6.94 20.29 14.55
N GLU A 15 -8.26 20.44 14.62
CA GLU A 15 -9.18 19.84 13.65
C GLU A 15 -9.07 20.47 12.25
N ARG A 16 -8.80 21.77 12.15
CA ARG A 16 -8.67 22.47 10.86
C ARG A 16 -7.43 22.01 10.11
N ALA A 17 -6.32 21.84 10.84
CA ALA A 17 -5.11 21.23 10.28
C ALA A 17 -5.40 19.80 9.80
N PHE A 18 -6.23 19.04 10.50
CA PHE A 18 -6.60 17.70 10.08
C PHE A 18 -7.52 17.67 8.85
N THR A 19 -8.44 18.62 8.72
CA THR A 19 -9.22 18.81 7.48
C THR A 19 -8.30 19.11 6.29
N HIS A 20 -7.32 20.00 6.47
CA HIS A 20 -6.34 20.27 5.41
C HIS A 20 -5.51 19.04 5.03
N LEU A 21 -5.13 18.20 6.00
CA LEU A 21 -4.50 16.92 5.73
C LEU A 21 -5.39 16.01 4.88
N TYR A 22 -6.67 15.94 5.23
CA TYR A 22 -7.66 15.17 4.48
C TYR A 22 -7.75 15.63 3.03
N ASP A 23 -7.88 16.94 2.80
CA ASP A 23 -7.97 17.52 1.45
C ASP A 23 -6.71 17.22 0.62
N MET A 24 -5.54 17.22 1.25
CA MET A 24 -4.27 16.97 0.58
C MET A 24 -4.08 15.50 0.16
N TYR A 25 -4.48 14.54 0.99
CA TYR A 25 -4.09 13.13 0.82
C TYR A 25 -5.25 12.17 0.56
N SER A 26 -6.50 12.56 0.77
CA SER A 26 -7.67 11.67 0.62
C SER A 26 -7.73 11.03 -0.76
N LYS A 27 -7.54 11.79 -1.84
CA LYS A 27 -7.60 11.28 -3.21
C LYS A 27 -6.53 10.24 -3.52
N SER A 28 -5.29 10.49 -3.10
CA SER A 28 -4.17 9.57 -3.36
C SER A 28 -4.28 8.30 -2.53
N LEU A 29 -4.63 8.43 -1.24
CA LEU A 29 -4.90 7.28 -0.37
C LEU A 29 -6.09 6.46 -0.87
N PHE A 30 -7.19 7.11 -1.26
CA PHE A 30 -8.37 6.44 -1.81
C PHE A 30 -8.01 5.63 -3.06
N SER A 31 -7.20 6.18 -3.95
CA SER A 31 -6.78 5.49 -5.18
C SER A 31 -6.03 4.18 -4.85
N VAL A 32 -5.14 4.21 -3.85
CA VAL A 32 -4.40 3.02 -3.40
C VAL A 32 -5.33 2.01 -2.74
N ILE A 33 -6.21 2.47 -1.84
CA ILE A 33 -7.18 1.62 -1.14
C ILE A 33 -8.11 0.94 -2.16
N ASN A 34 -8.62 1.68 -3.14
CA ASN A 34 -9.55 1.18 -4.15
C ASN A 34 -8.93 0.08 -5.02
N VAL A 35 -7.63 0.16 -5.33
CA VAL A 35 -6.93 -0.90 -6.06
C VAL A 35 -6.85 -2.20 -5.24
N LEU A 36 -6.68 -2.09 -3.92
CA LEU A 36 -6.61 -3.25 -3.03
C LEU A 36 -7.99 -3.85 -2.75
N VAL A 37 -8.95 -3.01 -2.37
CA VAL A 37 -10.28 -3.44 -1.89
C VAL A 37 -11.23 -3.81 -3.03
N LYS A 38 -11.07 -3.17 -4.21
CA LYS A 38 -11.90 -3.39 -5.42
C LYS A 38 -13.42 -3.28 -5.18
N ASN A 39 -13.82 -2.51 -4.17
CA ASN A 39 -15.20 -2.10 -3.92
C ASN A 39 -15.17 -0.65 -3.45
N ARG A 40 -15.90 0.23 -4.13
CA ARG A 40 -15.86 1.66 -3.89
C ARG A 40 -16.37 2.04 -2.50
N GLU A 41 -17.51 1.50 -2.08
CA GLU A 41 -18.12 1.80 -0.78
C GLU A 41 -17.22 1.32 0.36
N GLU A 42 -16.73 0.08 0.27
CA GLU A 42 -15.78 -0.45 1.26
C GLU A 42 -14.46 0.35 1.28
N ALA A 43 -14.00 0.85 0.12
CA ALA A 43 -12.82 1.70 0.04
C ALA A 43 -13.02 3.07 0.71
N GLU A 44 -14.22 3.65 0.62
CA GLU A 44 -14.58 4.90 1.31
C GLU A 44 -14.59 4.69 2.83
N ASP A 45 -15.16 3.58 3.32
CA ASP A 45 -15.12 3.20 4.74
C ASP A 45 -13.67 3.01 5.24
N VAL A 46 -12.86 2.28 4.48
CA VAL A 46 -11.44 2.06 4.81
C VAL A 46 -10.69 3.40 4.83
N LEU A 47 -10.96 4.32 3.90
CA LEU A 47 -10.35 5.65 3.90
C LEU A 47 -10.67 6.41 5.19
N GLN A 48 -11.92 6.38 5.65
CA GLN A 48 -12.31 7.01 6.91
C GLN A 48 -11.54 6.40 8.09
N GLU A 49 -11.47 5.07 8.18
CA GLU A 49 -10.72 4.38 9.23
C GLU A 49 -9.23 4.75 9.22
N VAL A 50 -8.65 4.90 8.03
CA VAL A 50 -7.26 5.34 7.84
C VAL A 50 -7.03 6.71 8.44
N PHE A 51 -7.89 7.70 8.16
CA PHE A 51 -7.76 9.02 8.76
C PHE A 51 -7.94 8.97 10.28
N VAL A 52 -8.89 8.20 10.80
CA VAL A 52 -9.01 7.97 12.26
C VAL A 52 -7.73 7.40 12.85
N LYS A 53 -7.09 6.42 12.19
CA LYS A 53 -5.82 5.85 12.61
C LYS A 53 -4.68 6.86 12.55
N ILE A 54 -4.62 7.70 11.51
CA ILE A 54 -3.63 8.78 11.39
C ILE A 54 -3.77 9.74 12.57
N TRP A 55 -4.98 10.22 12.86
CA TRP A 55 -5.25 11.13 13.99
C TRP A 55 -4.83 10.56 15.33
N LYS A 56 -5.14 9.27 15.58
CA LYS A 56 -4.80 8.58 16.81
C LYS A 56 -3.30 8.32 16.96
N ASN A 57 -2.59 8.07 15.85
CA ASN A 57 -1.19 7.63 15.88
C ASN A 57 -0.19 8.71 15.43
N ILE A 58 -0.61 9.95 15.19
CA ILE A 58 0.26 11.03 14.69
C ILE A 58 1.51 11.24 15.56
N ASP A 59 1.41 10.98 16.87
CA ASP A 59 2.52 11.13 17.82
C ASP A 59 3.60 10.07 17.63
N SER A 60 3.28 8.94 16.96
CA SER A 60 4.25 7.90 16.59
C SER A 60 5.03 8.22 15.31
N TYR A 61 4.59 9.21 14.53
CA TYR A 61 5.30 9.61 13.31
C TYR A 61 6.63 10.29 13.67
N SER A 62 7.71 9.84 13.01
CA SER A 62 9.04 10.39 13.14
C SER A 62 9.68 10.53 11.77
N GLU A 63 10.13 11.75 11.45
CA GLU A 63 10.77 12.06 10.18
C GLU A 63 12.07 11.29 9.96
N SER A 64 12.80 10.96 11.03
CA SER A 64 14.02 10.13 10.95
C SER A 64 13.76 8.69 10.50
N LYS A 65 12.51 8.21 10.58
CA LYS A 65 12.09 6.87 10.13
C LYS A 65 11.54 6.87 8.70
N GLY A 66 11.33 8.04 8.10
CA GLY A 66 10.86 8.18 6.73
C GLY A 66 9.91 9.35 6.50
N ARG A 67 9.58 9.55 5.22
CA ARG A 67 8.66 10.62 4.78
C ARG A 67 7.27 10.39 5.34
N PHE A 68 6.59 11.47 5.69
CA PHE A 68 5.23 11.44 6.22
C PHE A 68 4.23 10.75 5.28
N TYR A 69 4.32 11.03 3.97
CA TYR A 69 3.48 10.38 2.97
C TYR A 69 3.63 8.85 2.99
N THR A 70 4.85 8.33 3.14
CA THR A 70 5.10 6.89 3.25
C THR A 70 4.48 6.30 4.51
N TRP A 71 4.50 7.03 5.63
CA TRP A 71 3.90 6.59 6.88
C TRP A 71 2.37 6.47 6.77
N ILE A 72 1.68 7.48 6.23
CA ILE A 72 0.21 7.42 6.04
C ILE A 72 -0.18 6.37 4.98
N LEU A 73 0.64 6.18 3.94
CA LEU A 73 0.43 5.14 2.93
C LEU A 73 0.51 3.74 3.53
N ASN A 74 1.44 3.50 4.46
CA ASN A 74 1.53 2.24 5.18
C ASN A 74 0.29 1.98 6.05
N ILE A 75 -0.25 3.01 6.71
CA ILE A 75 -1.52 2.90 7.46
C ILE A 75 -2.66 2.52 6.51
N ALA A 76 -2.75 3.17 5.34
CA ALA A 76 -3.76 2.88 4.33
C ALA A 76 -3.70 1.44 3.82
N ARG A 77 -2.50 1.00 3.46
CA ARG A 77 -2.26 -0.37 3.00
C ARG A 77 -2.63 -1.40 4.06
N ASN A 78 -2.14 -1.23 5.28
CA ASN A 78 -2.38 -2.20 6.36
C ASN A 78 -3.87 -2.27 6.68
N THR A 79 -4.56 -1.13 6.77
CA THR A 79 -6.01 -1.11 7.02
C THR A 79 -6.80 -1.77 5.89
N SER A 80 -6.39 -1.58 4.64
CA SER A 80 -6.99 -2.28 3.49
C SER A 80 -6.81 -3.79 3.58
N ILE A 81 -5.62 -4.26 3.97
CA ILE A 81 -5.32 -5.68 4.14
C ILE A 81 -6.10 -6.29 5.31
N ASP A 82 -6.20 -5.58 6.43
CA ASP A 82 -7.00 -6.02 7.58
C ASP A 82 -8.48 -6.20 7.18
N LYS A 83 -9.02 -5.25 6.40
CA LYS A 83 -10.36 -5.36 5.82
C LYS A 83 -10.49 -6.59 4.92
N LEU A 84 -9.55 -6.79 3.98
CA LEU A 84 -9.55 -7.94 3.08
C LEU A 84 -9.43 -9.28 3.83
N ARG A 85 -8.63 -9.36 4.89
CA ARG A 85 -8.50 -10.56 5.74
C ARG A 85 -9.79 -10.84 6.51
N SER A 86 -10.42 -9.81 7.09
CA SER A 86 -11.72 -9.97 7.74
C SER A 86 -12.79 -10.47 6.76
N LYS A 87 -12.73 -10.00 5.51
CA LYS A 87 -13.59 -10.46 4.42
C LYS A 87 -13.27 -11.90 4.06
N ASN A 88 -12.02 -12.28 3.84
CA ASN A 88 -11.61 -13.64 3.47
C ASN A 88 -11.88 -14.68 4.58
N PHE A 89 -11.76 -14.28 5.85
CA PHE A 89 -12.21 -15.08 6.99
C PHE A 89 -13.73 -15.35 6.92
N ASN A 90 -14.51 -14.36 6.47
CA ASN A 90 -15.94 -14.54 6.20
C ASN A 90 -16.22 -15.26 4.85
N ASN A 91 -15.30 -15.16 3.88
CA ASN A 91 -15.43 -15.63 2.50
C ASN A 91 -14.70 -16.95 2.21
N THR A 92 -14.29 -17.73 3.20
CA THR A 92 -13.69 -19.07 3.02
C THR A 92 -14.64 -20.08 2.32
N GLN A 93 -15.75 -19.62 1.74
CA GLN A 93 -16.62 -20.34 0.81
C GLN A 93 -16.46 -19.97 -0.68
N LYS A 94 -15.70 -18.94 -1.10
CA LYS A 94 -15.58 -18.62 -2.54
C LYS A 94 -14.17 -18.19 -2.96
N ASN A 95 -13.60 -19.01 -3.84
CA ASN A 95 -12.39 -18.77 -4.63
C ASN A 95 -12.35 -17.34 -5.18
N LEU A 96 -11.26 -16.62 -4.89
CA LEU A 96 -10.95 -15.36 -5.55
C LEU A 96 -9.55 -15.44 -6.15
N SER A 97 -9.52 -15.82 -7.43
CA SER A 97 -8.43 -15.45 -8.34
C SER A 97 -8.74 -14.08 -8.95
N SER A 98 -7.77 -13.17 -8.96
CA SER A 98 -7.27 -12.49 -10.18
C SER A 98 -6.22 -11.42 -9.84
N ASP A 99 -5.25 -11.27 -10.75
CA ASP A 99 -4.15 -10.30 -10.82
C ASP A 99 -4.40 -8.91 -10.18
N ASN A 100 -3.82 -8.67 -9.00
CA ASN A 100 -3.86 -7.35 -8.36
C ASN A 100 -2.68 -6.48 -8.81
N PHE A 101 -1.49 -7.06 -8.90
CA PHE A 101 -0.28 -6.35 -9.33
C PHE A 101 -0.37 -5.83 -10.76
N VAL A 102 -0.85 -6.64 -11.71
CA VAL A 102 -0.97 -6.24 -13.13
C VAL A 102 -1.99 -5.10 -13.30
N ASN A 103 -3.12 -5.17 -12.59
CA ASN A 103 -4.14 -4.12 -12.65
C ASN A 103 -3.66 -2.80 -12.01
N LEU A 104 -2.85 -2.84 -10.94
CA LEU A 104 -2.24 -1.62 -10.40
C LEU A 104 -1.31 -0.97 -11.44
N LEU A 105 -0.53 -1.77 -12.17
CA LEU A 105 0.35 -1.24 -13.22
C LEU A 105 -0.49 -0.55 -14.31
N ASP A 106 -1.63 -1.10 -14.69
CA ASP A 106 -2.52 -0.50 -15.68
C ASP A 106 -3.28 0.74 -15.17
N ASP A 107 -3.70 0.75 -13.90
CA ASP A 107 -4.35 1.94 -13.32
C ASP A 107 -3.32 3.03 -12.95
N SER A 108 -2.05 2.69 -12.72
CA SER A 108 -0.97 3.66 -12.56
C SER A 108 -0.74 4.49 -13.84
N ASN A 109 -1.04 3.94 -15.02
CA ASN A 109 -1.06 4.69 -16.29
C ASN A 109 -2.14 5.79 -16.34
N LYS A 110 -3.18 5.70 -15.49
CA LYS A 110 -4.23 6.72 -15.40
C LYS A 110 -3.97 7.76 -14.32
N LEU A 111 -3.23 7.40 -13.26
CA LEU A 111 -3.09 8.21 -12.04
C LEU A 111 -1.78 9.03 -11.99
N ALA A 112 -0.69 8.54 -12.59
CA ALA A 112 0.55 9.31 -12.71
C ALA A 112 0.55 10.08 -14.04
N ASN A 113 1.21 11.24 -14.07
CA ASN A 113 1.58 11.88 -15.33
C ASN A 113 2.17 10.80 -16.23
N LYS A 114 1.64 10.65 -17.45
CA LYS A 114 1.95 9.58 -18.42
C LYS A 114 3.45 9.28 -18.57
N LEU A 115 4.32 10.23 -18.24
CA LEU A 115 5.78 10.13 -18.28
C LEU A 115 6.39 9.26 -17.16
N ASP A 116 5.83 9.23 -15.94
CA ASP A 116 6.39 8.46 -14.81
C ASP A 116 5.91 6.99 -14.80
N ALA A 117 4.67 6.73 -15.24
CA ALA A 117 4.09 5.38 -15.28
C ALA A 117 4.73 4.49 -16.35
N ILE A 118 5.12 5.06 -17.50
CA ILE A 118 5.77 4.33 -18.60
C ILE A 118 7.11 3.73 -18.14
N GLY A 119 7.86 4.43 -17.28
CA GLY A 119 9.12 3.92 -16.73
C GLY A 119 8.89 2.73 -15.80
N ILE A 120 7.96 2.84 -14.85
CA ILE A 120 7.72 1.81 -13.84
C ILE A 120 7.27 0.49 -14.48
N GLN A 121 6.36 0.52 -15.46
CA GLN A 121 5.92 -0.70 -16.14
C GLN A 121 7.06 -1.43 -16.85
N GLU A 122 7.93 -0.71 -17.57
CA GLU A 122 9.08 -1.32 -18.26
C GLU A 122 10.13 -1.89 -17.29
N PHE A 123 10.27 -1.29 -16.10
CA PHE A 123 11.13 -1.85 -15.04
C PHE A 123 10.49 -3.04 -14.34
N VAL A 124 9.18 -3.03 -14.14
CA VAL A 124 8.45 -4.14 -13.54
C VAL A 124 8.41 -5.35 -14.48
N LYS A 125 8.31 -5.15 -15.80
CA LYS A 125 8.48 -6.22 -16.80
C LYS A 125 9.86 -6.89 -16.75
N LYS A 126 10.89 -6.19 -16.26
CA LYS A 126 12.24 -6.73 -16.07
C LYS A 126 12.39 -7.55 -14.79
N LEU A 127 11.42 -7.48 -13.87
CA LEU A 127 11.42 -8.36 -12.70
C LEU A 127 11.20 -9.80 -13.13
N LYS A 128 11.93 -10.71 -12.47
CA LYS A 128 11.72 -12.14 -12.64
C LYS A 128 10.26 -12.49 -12.25
N PRO A 129 9.58 -13.42 -12.94
CA PRO A 129 8.20 -13.79 -12.62
C PRO A 129 7.97 -14.14 -11.15
N LYS A 130 8.92 -14.86 -10.53
CA LYS A 130 8.85 -15.19 -9.10
C LYS A 130 8.93 -13.97 -8.17
N CYS A 131 9.56 -12.87 -8.60
CA CYS A 131 9.55 -11.63 -7.85
C CYS A 131 8.18 -10.95 -7.91
N ILE A 132 7.57 -10.93 -9.09
CA ILE A 132 6.22 -10.41 -9.28
C ILE A 132 5.24 -11.15 -8.38
N GLU A 133 5.31 -12.49 -8.37
CA GLU A 133 4.43 -13.35 -7.58
C GLU A 133 4.57 -13.13 -6.06
N ILE A 134 5.80 -13.10 -5.53
CA ILE A 134 6.04 -12.80 -4.10
C ILE A 134 5.58 -11.39 -3.75
N ILE A 135 5.82 -10.41 -4.61
CA ILE A 135 5.39 -9.04 -4.39
C ILE A 135 3.86 -8.96 -4.40
N ASP A 136 3.19 -9.62 -5.32
CA ASP A 136 1.72 -9.69 -5.40
C ASP A 136 1.13 -10.27 -4.11
N LEU A 137 1.62 -11.43 -3.66
CA LEU A 137 1.15 -12.07 -2.43
C LEU A 137 1.36 -11.19 -1.19
N LEU A 138 2.59 -10.73 -0.97
CA LEU A 138 2.95 -10.02 0.26
C LEU A 138 2.42 -8.59 0.27
N PHE A 139 2.47 -7.88 -0.86
CA PHE A 139 2.16 -6.46 -0.92
C PHE A 139 0.70 -6.16 -1.26
N PHE A 140 0.05 -7.01 -2.06
CA PHE A 140 -1.27 -6.72 -2.64
C PHE A 140 -2.37 -7.66 -2.16
N LYS A 141 -2.10 -8.95 -2.06
CA LYS A 141 -3.07 -9.92 -1.53
C LYS A 141 -3.10 -10.01 -0.01
N GLY A 142 -2.15 -9.36 0.66
CA GLY A 142 -2.12 -9.28 2.11
C GLY A 142 -1.73 -10.58 2.79
N TYR A 143 -0.99 -11.46 2.10
CA TYR A 143 -0.43 -12.66 2.71
C TYR A 143 0.69 -12.27 3.68
N THR A 144 0.74 -12.93 4.83
CA THR A 144 1.94 -12.98 5.67
C THR A 144 3.04 -13.74 4.94
N GLN A 145 4.29 -13.60 5.41
CA GLN A 145 5.40 -14.38 4.87
C GLN A 145 5.20 -15.89 5.07
N GLN A 146 4.47 -16.28 6.13
CA GLN A 146 4.13 -17.67 6.40
C GLN A 146 3.07 -18.17 5.41
N GLU A 147 1.97 -17.44 5.24
CA GLU A 147 0.93 -17.80 4.24
C GLU A 147 1.51 -17.84 2.82
N ALA A 148 2.40 -16.91 2.47
CA ALA A 148 3.08 -16.93 1.16
C ALA A 148 4.04 -18.13 1.02
N SER A 149 4.65 -18.58 2.11
CA SER A 149 5.49 -19.80 2.13
C SER A 149 4.66 -21.04 1.81
N GLU A 150 3.47 -21.12 2.41
CA GLU A 150 2.51 -22.20 2.21
C GLU A 150 1.92 -22.17 0.80
N GLU A 151 1.44 -21.02 0.34
CA GLU A 151 0.86 -20.81 -0.99
C GLU A 151 1.84 -21.17 -2.12
N LEU A 152 3.10 -20.75 -2.00
CA LEU A 152 4.12 -20.98 -3.02
C LEU A 152 4.86 -22.31 -2.86
N ALA A 153 4.56 -23.09 -1.81
CA ALA A 153 5.27 -24.31 -1.46
C ALA A 153 6.80 -24.15 -1.41
N ILE A 154 7.30 -23.01 -0.90
CA ILE A 154 8.73 -22.74 -0.71
C ILE A 154 9.03 -22.44 0.77
N PRO A 155 10.25 -22.71 1.28
CA PRO A 155 10.59 -22.41 2.67
C PRO A 155 10.45 -20.94 3.04
N LEU A 156 10.04 -20.64 4.28
CA LEU A 156 9.90 -19.26 4.79
C LEU A 156 11.20 -18.44 4.65
N GLY A 157 12.36 -19.08 4.83
CA GLY A 157 13.66 -18.45 4.61
C GLY A 157 13.88 -18.01 3.15
N THR A 158 13.36 -18.79 2.21
CA THR A 158 13.37 -18.48 0.77
C THR A 158 12.44 -17.32 0.47
N VAL A 159 11.21 -17.29 1.01
CA VAL A 159 10.27 -16.16 0.86
C VAL A 159 10.92 -14.86 1.32
N LYS A 160 11.53 -14.85 2.51
CA LYS A 160 12.20 -13.67 3.08
C LYS A 160 13.37 -13.19 2.21
N THR A 161 14.23 -14.12 1.81
CA THR A 161 15.41 -13.80 0.98
C THR A 161 14.99 -13.29 -0.38
N GLN A 162 14.03 -13.95 -1.01
CA GLN A 162 13.55 -13.59 -2.32
C GLN A 162 12.83 -12.23 -2.31
N ASN A 163 11.94 -12.00 -1.34
CA ASN A 163 11.32 -10.68 -1.15
C ASN A 163 12.37 -9.58 -1.03
N ARG A 164 13.38 -9.77 -0.17
CA ARG A 164 14.48 -8.79 -0.02
C ARG A 164 15.20 -8.52 -1.33
N ASN A 165 15.53 -9.56 -2.09
CA ASN A 165 16.23 -9.44 -3.37
C ASN A 165 15.35 -8.71 -4.40
N CYS A 166 14.08 -9.07 -4.52
CA CYS A 166 13.14 -8.43 -5.45
C CYS A 166 12.92 -6.94 -5.15
N ILE A 167 12.83 -6.56 -3.86
CA ILE A 167 12.75 -5.16 -3.46
C ILE A 167 14.05 -4.41 -3.76
N ASN A 168 15.21 -5.02 -3.58
CA ASN A 168 16.48 -4.41 -3.96
C ASN A 168 16.62 -4.23 -5.47
N ASP A 169 16.19 -5.23 -6.26
CA ASP A 169 16.16 -5.13 -7.72
C ASP A 169 15.25 -3.97 -8.16
N LEU A 170 14.06 -3.85 -7.57
CA LEU A 170 13.16 -2.71 -7.82
C LEU A 170 13.81 -1.36 -7.51
N ARG A 171 14.49 -1.21 -6.37
CA ARG A 171 15.21 0.03 -6.01
C ARG A 171 16.28 0.37 -7.04
N ASN A 172 17.08 -0.62 -7.44
CA ASN A 172 18.13 -0.45 -8.44
C ASN A 172 17.57 0.00 -9.79
N TYR A 173 16.46 -0.58 -10.22
CA TYR A 173 15.80 -0.21 -11.47
C TYR A 173 15.19 1.20 -11.42
N LEU A 174 14.62 1.58 -10.28
CA LEU A 174 13.98 2.88 -10.10
C LEU A 174 14.98 4.01 -9.78
N LYS A 175 16.27 3.70 -9.59
CA LYS A 175 17.33 4.64 -9.17
C LYS A 175 16.96 5.44 -7.91
N ILE A 176 16.31 4.78 -6.94
CA ILE A 176 15.93 5.34 -5.64
C ILE A 176 16.82 4.75 -4.55
#